data_AF-A0A0X1U9B1-F1
#
_entry.id   AF-A0A0X1U9B1-F1
#
_cell.length_a   1.000
_cell.length_b   1.000
_cell.length_c   1.000
_cell.angle_alpha   90.00
_cell.angle_beta   90.00
_cell.angle_gamma   90.00
#
_symmetry.space_group_name_H-M   'P 1'
#
loop_
_entity.id
_entity.type
_entity.pdbx_description
1 polymer ?
#
loop_
_entity_poly.entity_id
_entity_poly.type
_entity_poly.pdbx_seq_one_letter_code
_entity_poly.pdbx_strand_id
1 'polypeptide(L)'
;MQKEKLLSELYNGNLCPIAKEVVQGSEYQKCMAELAEIEEKFSDLLDAEEKEKLQDFVTAQGKLCCINAEERFTQGFRMGAKLILEIMNKDDGELEFLEN
;
A
#
# COMPACT_ATOMS: atom_id res chain seq x y z
N MET A 1 -8.17 11.55 -24.43
CA MET A 1 -6.70 11.50 -24.29
C MET A 1 -6.19 11.03 -22.91
N GLN A 2 -6.79 11.38 -21.75
CA GLN A 2 -6.26 10.93 -20.44
C GLN A 2 -6.38 9.42 -20.14
N LYS A 3 -7.44 8.75 -20.61
CA LYS A 3 -7.65 7.29 -20.41
C LYS A 3 -6.55 6.43 -21.06
N GLU A 4 -6.08 6.82 -22.23
CA GLU A 4 -5.01 6.13 -22.96
C GLU A 4 -3.68 6.20 -22.18
N LYS A 5 -3.44 7.29 -21.46
CA LYS A 5 -2.24 7.43 -20.62
C LYS A 5 -2.27 6.44 -19.46
N LEU A 6 -3.34 6.36 -18.68
CA LEU A 6 -3.40 5.46 -17.51
C LEU A 6 -3.27 3.98 -17.89
N LEU A 7 -3.97 3.54 -18.95
CA LEU A 7 -3.88 2.16 -19.43
C LEU A 7 -2.50 1.83 -20.01
N SER A 8 -1.86 2.80 -20.67
CA SER A 8 -0.48 2.66 -21.14
C SER A 8 0.51 2.58 -19.96
N GLU A 9 0.37 3.43 -18.94
CA GLU A 9 1.18 3.37 -17.72
C GLU A 9 0.98 2.04 -16.98
N LEU A 10 -0.24 1.50 -16.96
CA LEU A 10 -0.52 0.16 -16.43
C LEU A 10 0.17 -0.94 -17.25
N TYR A 11 -0.01 -0.92 -18.57
CA TYR A 11 0.55 -1.93 -19.48
C TYR A 11 2.08 -1.99 -19.39
N ASN A 12 2.73 -0.83 -19.28
CA ASN A 12 4.18 -0.73 -19.15
C ASN A 12 4.69 -0.96 -17.72
N GLY A 13 3.81 -1.20 -16.73
CA GLY A 13 4.19 -1.48 -15.35
C GLY A 13 4.57 -0.25 -14.51
N ASN A 14 4.36 0.96 -15.03
CA ASN A 14 4.64 2.20 -14.30
C ASN A 14 3.66 2.43 -13.15
N LEU A 15 2.44 1.88 -13.24
CA LEU A 15 1.49 1.85 -12.12
C LEU A 15 1.76 0.62 -11.23
N CYS A 16 2.76 0.74 -10.37
CA CYS A 16 3.18 -0.33 -9.47
C CYS A 16 3.12 0.14 -8.00
N PRO A 17 1.97 -0.02 -7.30
CA PRO A 17 1.82 0.44 -5.92
C PRO A 17 2.83 -0.18 -4.94
N ILE A 18 3.23 -1.43 -5.18
CA ILE A 18 4.23 -2.12 -4.35
C ILE A 18 5.65 -1.57 -4.53
N ALA A 19 5.97 -1.01 -5.70
CA ALA A 19 7.25 -0.39 -5.97
C ALA A 19 7.28 1.10 -5.61
N LYS A 20 6.27 1.59 -4.87
CA LYS A 20 6.21 2.99 -4.46
C LYS A 20 7.41 3.34 -3.59
N GLU A 21 8.18 4.33 -4.02
CA GLU A 21 9.35 4.79 -3.28
C GLU A 21 8.97 5.38 -1.91
N VAL A 22 9.86 5.18 -0.96
CA VAL A 22 9.78 5.81 0.35
C VAL A 22 10.10 7.29 0.20
N VAL A 23 9.13 8.13 0.56
CA VAL A 23 9.31 9.58 0.53
C VAL A 23 10.28 10.00 1.63
N GLN A 24 11.34 10.71 1.27
CA GLN A 24 12.33 11.20 2.23
C GLN A 24 11.70 12.14 3.26
N GLY A 25 12.02 11.95 4.54
CA GLY A 25 11.50 12.71 5.67
C GLY A 25 10.06 12.36 6.06
N SER A 26 9.41 11.43 5.34
CA SER A 26 8.06 10.98 5.69
C SER A 26 8.02 10.28 7.04
N GLU A 27 6.85 10.29 7.66
CA GLU A 27 6.60 9.51 8.89
C GLU A 27 6.90 8.03 8.67
N TYR A 28 6.57 7.50 7.49
CA TYR A 28 6.90 6.13 7.12
C TYR A 28 8.40 5.85 7.18
N GLN A 29 9.23 6.72 6.58
CA GLN A 29 10.69 6.56 6.65
C GLN A 29 11.21 6.63 8.10
N LYS A 30 10.66 7.53 8.92
CA LYS A 30 11.06 7.67 10.33
C LYS A 30 10.71 6.42 11.13
N CYS A 31 9.49 5.90 11.00
CA CYS A 31 9.07 4.67 11.66
C CYS A 31 9.88 3.45 11.19
N MET A 32 10.24 3.38 9.90
CA MET A 32 11.13 2.33 9.41
C MET A 32 12.52 2.40 10.05
N ALA A 33 13.09 3.59 10.18
CA ALA A 33 14.40 3.78 10.82
C ALA A 33 14.35 3.42 12.32
N GLU A 34 13.29 3.85 13.01
CA GLU A 34 13.07 3.48 14.42
C GLU A 34 12.92 1.96 14.60
N LEU A 35 12.16 1.29 13.72
CA LEU A 35 12.01 -0.16 13.74
C LEU A 35 13.35 -0.87 13.57
N ALA A 36 14.17 -0.44 12.61
CA ALA A 36 15.50 -1.01 12.37
C ALA A 36 16.44 -0.82 13.57
N GLU A 37 16.41 0.37 14.22
CA GLU A 37 17.21 0.63 15.42
C GLU A 37 16.77 -0.25 16.60
N ILE A 38 15.46 -0.47 16.76
CA ILE A 38 14.93 -1.38 17.78
C ILE A 38 15.35 -2.82 17.49
N GLU A 39 15.24 -3.27 16.24
CA GLU A 39 15.63 -4.62 15.81
C GLU A 39 17.13 -4.88 16.05
N GLU A 40 18.00 -3.92 15.72
CA GLU A 40 19.44 -4.00 15.97
C GLU A 40 19.76 -4.13 17.46
N LYS A 41 19.22 -3.23 18.28
CA LYS A 41 19.39 -3.27 19.75
C LYS A 41 18.87 -4.57 20.36
N PHE A 42 17.77 -5.09 19.84
CA PHE A 42 17.20 -6.33 20.33
C PHE A 42 18.06 -7.52 19.91
N SER A 43 18.54 -7.55 18.67
CA SER A 43 19.45 -8.57 18.15
C SER A 43 20.74 -8.65 18.95
N ASP A 44 21.31 -7.53 19.39
CA ASP A 44 22.54 -7.52 20.22
C ASP A 44 22.41 -8.22 21.57
N LEU A 45 21.18 -8.37 22.09
CA LEU A 45 20.91 -9.06 23.35
C LEU A 45 20.78 -10.58 23.21
N LEU A 46 20.67 -11.08 21.97
CA LEU A 46 20.32 -12.46 21.67
C LEU A 46 21.55 -13.29 21.24
N ASP A 47 21.52 -14.57 21.58
CA ASP A 47 22.47 -15.53 21.03
C ASP A 47 22.13 -15.92 19.58
N ALA A 48 22.92 -16.83 18.99
CA ALA A 48 22.74 -17.21 17.59
C ALA A 48 21.40 -17.94 17.30
N GLU A 49 20.94 -18.80 18.22
CA GLU A 49 19.69 -19.54 18.04
C GLU A 49 18.49 -18.60 18.23
N GLU A 50 18.58 -17.69 19.19
CA GLU A 50 17.57 -16.67 19.43
C GLU A 50 17.47 -15.67 18.28
N LYS A 51 18.59 -15.29 17.65
CA LYS A 51 18.62 -14.46 16.44
C LYS A 51 17.91 -15.13 15.27
N GLU A 52 18.06 -16.43 15.09
CA GLU A 52 17.35 -17.17 14.04
C GLU A 52 15.83 -17.12 14.26
N LYS A 53 15.38 -17.33 15.51
CA LYS A 53 13.96 -17.21 15.88
C LYS A 53 13.42 -15.78 15.68
N LEU A 54 14.22 -14.76 15.99
CA LEU A 54 13.87 -13.37 15.73
C LEU A 54 13.72 -13.12 14.23
N GLN A 55 14.64 -13.62 13.41
CA GLN A 55 14.58 -13.50 11.96
C GLN A 55 13.33 -14.17 11.37
N ASP A 56 12.97 -15.36 11.87
CA ASP A 56 11.73 -16.04 11.50
C ASP A 56 10.49 -15.21 11.86
N PHE A 57 10.48 -14.62 13.05
CA PHE A 57 9.41 -13.73 13.50
C PHE A 57 9.28 -12.49 12.60
N VAL A 58 10.37 -11.77 12.35
CA VAL A 58 10.36 -10.57 11.49
C VAL A 58 9.93 -10.94 10.07
N THR A 59 10.40 -12.07 9.55
CA THR A 59 9.99 -12.57 8.22
C THR A 59 8.49 -12.88 8.18
N ALA A 60 7.94 -13.54 9.19
CA ALA A 60 6.52 -13.84 9.28
C ALA A 60 5.67 -12.56 9.41
N GLN A 61 6.10 -11.61 10.23
CA GLN A 61 5.46 -10.31 10.39
C GLN A 61 5.48 -9.53 9.06
N GLY A 62 6.61 -9.49 8.36
CA GLY A 62 6.73 -8.84 7.05
C GLY A 62 5.77 -9.42 6.01
N LYS A 63 5.64 -10.75 5.94
CA LYS A 63 4.65 -11.42 5.07
C LYS A 63 3.21 -10.99 5.42
N LEU A 64 2.86 -10.97 6.70
CA LEU A 64 1.55 -10.52 7.16
C LEU A 64 1.28 -9.04 6.80
N CYS A 65 2.29 -8.17 6.94
CA CYS A 65 2.20 -6.77 6.54
C CYS A 65 1.93 -6.62 5.03
N CYS A 66 2.61 -7.40 4.17
CA CYS A 66 2.37 -7.40 2.73
C CYS A 66 0.94 -7.83 2.39
N ILE A 67 0.45 -8.93 2.99
CA ILE A 67 -0.93 -9.42 2.79
C ILE A 67 -1.94 -8.33 3.20
N ASN A 68 -1.77 -7.76 4.39
CA ASN A 68 -2.66 -6.71 4.89
C ASN A 68 -2.65 -5.47 3.97
N ALA A 69 -1.49 -5.08 3.45
CA ALA A 69 -1.37 -3.94 2.54
C ALA A 69 -2.11 -4.19 1.22
N GLU A 70 -1.95 -5.39 0.63
CA GLU A 70 -2.65 -5.79 -0.59
C GLU A 70 -4.16 -5.86 -0.41
N GLU A 71 -4.62 -6.47 0.70
CA GLU A 71 -6.05 -6.57 1.02
C GLU A 71 -6.68 -5.19 1.20
N ARG A 72 -6.05 -4.31 1.99
CA ARG A 72 -6.54 -2.94 2.21
C ARG A 72 -6.54 -2.12 0.93
N PHE A 73 -5.51 -2.24 0.10
CA PHE A 73 -5.44 -1.58 -1.20
C PHE A 73 -6.61 -2.04 -2.11
N THR A 74 -6.81 -3.35 -2.23
CA THR A 74 -7.88 -3.95 -3.05
C THR A 74 -9.27 -3.53 -2.57
N GLN A 75 -9.51 -3.60 -1.25
CA GLN A 75 -10.78 -3.17 -0.66
C GLN A 75 -11.03 -1.68 -0.90
N GLY A 76 -10.02 -0.84 -0.68
CA GLY A 76 -10.10 0.60 -0.93
C GLY A 76 -10.41 0.93 -2.39
N PHE A 77 -9.77 0.26 -3.33
CA PHE A 77 -10.02 0.45 -4.76
C PHE A 77 -11.45 0.05 -5.15
N ARG A 78 -11.94 -1.09 -4.65
CA ARG A 78 -13.33 -1.53 -4.87
C ARG A 78 -14.33 -0.55 -4.26
N MET A 79 -14.06 -0.04 -3.07
CA MET A 79 -14.91 0.97 -2.43
C MET A 79 -14.94 2.27 -3.24
N GLY A 80 -13.79 2.76 -3.69
CA GLY A 80 -13.72 3.95 -4.56
C GLY A 80 -14.53 3.78 -5.85
N ALA A 81 -14.42 2.61 -6.50
CA ALA A 81 -15.22 2.33 -7.70
C ALA A 81 -16.73 2.31 -7.42
N LYS A 82 -17.17 1.72 -6.29
CA LYS A 82 -18.58 1.75 -5.87
C LYS A 82 -19.07 3.16 -5.62
N LEU A 83 -18.29 3.99 -4.94
CA LEU A 83 -18.63 5.40 -4.70
C LEU A 83 -18.77 6.18 -6.01
N ILE A 84 -17.86 5.98 -6.96
CA ILE A 84 -17.94 6.62 -8.29
C ILE A 84 -19.20 6.18 -9.03
N LEU A 85 -19.53 4.88 -9.02
CA LEU A 85 -20.73 4.36 -9.67
C LEU A 85 -22.02 4.90 -9.04
N GLU A 86 -22.05 4.99 -7.71
CA GLU A 86 -23.18 5.57 -6.96
C GLU A 86 -23.40 7.03 -7.37
N ILE A 87 -22.33 7.85 -7.31
CA ILE A 87 -22.38 9.27 -7.68
C ILE A 87 -22.75 9.45 -9.16
N MET A 88 -22.25 8.61 -10.06
CA MET A 88 -22.55 8.75 -11.49
C MET A 88 -23.93 8.19 -11.88
N ASN A 89 -24.69 7.64 -10.95
CA ASN A 89 -25.97 7.03 -11.23
C ASN A 89 -27.02 8.12 -11.47
N LYS A 90 -27.42 8.31 -12.73
CA LYS A 90 -28.38 9.35 -13.17
C LYS A 90 -29.75 9.31 -12.45
N ASP A 91 -30.09 8.19 -11.82
CA ASP A 91 -31.32 8.01 -11.04
C ASP A 91 -31.22 8.56 -9.61
N ASP A 92 -30.09 9.15 -9.20
CA ASP A 92 -29.91 9.79 -7.88
C ASP A 92 -30.55 11.19 -7.79
N GLY A 93 -30.98 11.76 -8.92
CA GLY A 93 -31.67 13.05 -8.99
C GLY A 93 -30.79 14.28 -8.67
N GLU A 94 -29.50 14.11 -8.38
CA GLU A 94 -28.60 15.21 -7.99
C GLU A 94 -27.57 15.58 -9.06
N LEU A 95 -27.30 14.70 -10.04
CA LEU A 95 -26.31 14.92 -11.09
C LEU A 95 -26.91 15.01 -12.51
N GLU A 96 -27.58 16.13 -12.80
CA GLU A 96 -28.00 16.54 -14.16
C GLU A 96 -26.85 17.02 -15.07
N PHE A 97 -25.61 17.01 -14.59
CA PHE A 97 -24.48 17.54 -15.35
C PHE A 97 -23.79 16.42 -16.13
N LEU A 98 -24.09 16.34 -17.43
CA LEU A 98 -23.19 16.07 -18.56
C LEU A 98 -24.00 15.74 -19.84
N GLU A 99 -25.02 16.55 -20.15
CA GLU A 99 -25.56 16.66 -21.51
C GLU A 99 -25.11 18.01 -22.08
N ASN A 100 -23.89 18.06 -22.61
CA ASN A 100 -23.43 19.03 -23.61
C ASN A 100 -22.26 18.41 -24.38
#